data_AF-A0A9X0FGI6-F1
#
_entry.id   AF-A0A9X0FGI6-F1
#
_cell.length_a   1.000
_cell.length_b   1.000
_cell.length_c   1.000
_cell.angle_alpha   90.00
_cell.angle_beta   90.00
_cell.angle_gamma   90.00
#
_symmetry.space_group_name_H-M   'P 1'
#
loop_
_entity.id
_entity.type
_entity.pdbx_description
1 polymer ?
#
loop_
_entity_poly.entity_id
_entity_poly.type
_entity_poly.pdbx_seq_one_letter_code
_entity_poly.pdbx_strand_id
1 'polypeptide(L)'
;MKKTFAVLSALALSSVALVGCSSESAPAADCLSVEDSMLQAIADGTSGNPMKPIKGAAAKDGELYVIAMSFNEGHEDLTGLWASGSLEPGGSVIGAADGIAKQFTNWPDAKGSPWQVSSADKVSEDARKCLG
;
A
#
# COMPACT_ATOMS: atom_id res chain seq x y z
N MET A 1 50.90 30.10 -24.00
CA MET A 1 50.21 31.25 -24.65
C MET A 1 48.71 31.03 -24.56
N LYS A 2 47.98 32.10 -24.24
CA LYS A 2 46.53 32.19 -24.00
C LYS A 2 45.67 31.68 -25.16
N LYS A 3 44.48 31.15 -24.88
CA LYS A 3 43.21 31.60 -25.47
C LYS A 3 42.01 31.06 -24.69
N THR A 4 41.48 31.93 -23.83
CA THR A 4 40.15 31.91 -23.24
C THR A 4 39.09 32.12 -24.33
N PHE A 5 38.02 31.33 -24.31
CA PHE A 5 36.75 31.68 -24.95
C PHE A 5 35.63 31.47 -23.93
N ALA A 6 35.01 32.59 -23.54
CA ALA A 6 33.78 32.64 -22.78
C ALA A 6 32.60 32.56 -23.76
N VAL A 7 31.59 31.76 -23.43
CA VAL A 7 30.26 31.86 -24.05
C VAL A 7 29.25 31.94 -22.92
N LEU A 8 28.75 33.17 -22.69
CA LEU A 8 27.53 33.43 -21.94
C LEU A 8 26.35 32.85 -22.74
N SER A 9 25.55 31.99 -22.12
CA SER A 9 24.21 31.68 -22.58
C SER A 9 23.22 32.03 -21.48
N ALA A 10 22.53 33.15 -21.70
CA ALA A 10 21.41 33.61 -20.89
C ALA A 10 20.17 32.78 -21.27
N LEU A 11 19.76 31.87 -20.39
CA LEU A 11 18.50 31.15 -20.51
C LEU A 11 17.42 31.93 -19.76
N ALA A 12 16.46 32.45 -20.52
CA ALA A 12 15.30 33.17 -20.04
C ALA A 12 14.39 32.22 -19.22
N LEU A 13 14.11 32.60 -17.96
CA LEU A 13 13.11 31.95 -17.13
C LEU A 13 11.71 32.26 -17.66
N SER A 14 11.06 31.27 -18.25
CA SER A 14 9.63 31.31 -18.57
C SER A 14 8.85 30.89 -17.32
N SER A 15 8.18 31.85 -16.69
CA SER A 15 7.26 31.62 -15.57
C SER A 15 6.00 30.92 -16.08
N VAL A 16 5.94 29.58 -15.97
CA VAL A 16 4.70 28.84 -16.18
C VAL A 16 3.78 29.13 -15.00
N ALA A 17 2.73 29.90 -15.25
CA ALA A 17 1.62 30.08 -14.33
C ALA A 17 0.91 28.73 -14.15
N LEU A 18 1.06 28.13 -12.98
CA LEU A 18 0.23 27.01 -12.51
C LEU A 18 -1.19 27.53 -12.30
N VAL A 19 -2.01 27.43 -13.35
CA VAL A 19 -3.47 27.49 -13.24
C VAL A 19 -3.86 26.37 -12.28
N GLY A 20 -4.50 26.74 -11.17
CA GLY A 20 -4.87 25.83 -10.10
C GLY A 20 -5.63 24.63 -10.65
N CYS A 21 -5.02 23.45 -10.57
CA CYS A 21 -5.78 22.24 -10.40
C CYS A 21 -6.54 22.43 -9.09
N SER A 22 -7.84 22.76 -9.20
CA SER A 22 -8.80 22.37 -8.18
C SER A 22 -8.54 20.91 -7.93
N SER A 23 -7.81 20.63 -6.85
CA SER A 23 -7.73 19.31 -6.28
C SER A 23 -9.14 19.08 -5.79
N GLU A 24 -10.00 18.55 -6.66
CA GLU A 24 -11.17 17.83 -6.26
C GLU A 24 -10.62 16.73 -5.38
N SER A 25 -10.51 17.04 -4.08
CA SER A 25 -10.16 16.09 -3.05
C SER A 25 -11.22 15.03 -3.14
N ALA A 26 -10.92 13.96 -3.90
CA ALA A 26 -11.67 12.73 -3.82
C ALA A 26 -11.86 12.47 -2.31
N PRO A 27 -13.08 12.13 -1.86
CA PRO A 27 -13.31 11.86 -0.45
C PRO A 27 -12.19 10.94 0.01
N ALA A 28 -11.46 11.37 1.04
CA ALA A 28 -10.42 10.56 1.64
C ALA A 28 -11.06 9.19 1.89
N ALA A 29 -10.47 8.13 1.32
CA ALA A 29 -10.97 6.78 1.56
C ALA A 29 -11.14 6.63 3.08
N ASP A 30 -12.30 6.13 3.51
CA ASP A 30 -12.59 5.95 4.92
C ASP A 30 -11.54 4.98 5.49
N CYS A 31 -10.51 5.54 6.12
CA CYS A 31 -9.43 4.77 6.71
C CYS A 31 -9.98 4.02 7.91
N LEU A 32 -9.95 2.69 7.83
CA LEU A 32 -10.44 1.81 8.87
C LEU A 32 -9.27 1.33 9.72
N SER A 33 -9.46 1.34 11.03
CA SER A 33 -8.54 0.68 11.96
C SER A 33 -8.64 -0.83 11.79
N VAL A 34 -7.50 -1.50 11.86
CA VAL A 34 -7.43 -2.96 11.83
C VAL A 34 -6.92 -3.42 13.18
N GLU A 35 -7.75 -4.21 13.87
CA GLU A 35 -7.44 -4.71 15.21
C GLU A 35 -6.25 -5.67 15.18
N ASP A 36 -5.47 -5.70 16.28
CA ASP A 36 -4.29 -6.56 16.42
C ASP A 36 -4.58 -8.04 16.17
N SER A 37 -5.80 -8.49 16.52
CA SER A 37 -6.22 -9.88 16.28
C SER A 37 -6.27 -10.23 14.79
N MET A 38 -6.69 -9.29 13.93
CA MET A 38 -6.69 -9.48 12.48
C MET A 38 -5.28 -9.42 11.92
N LEU A 39 -4.43 -8.53 12.43
CA LEU A 39 -3.02 -8.47 12.04
C LEU A 39 -2.28 -9.76 12.40
N GLN A 40 -2.56 -10.31 13.58
CA GLN A 40 -2.02 -11.60 14.01
C GLN A 40 -2.54 -12.73 13.12
N ALA A 41 -3.84 -12.74 12.79
CA ALA A 41 -4.40 -13.73 11.88
C ALA A 41 -3.71 -13.70 10.50
N ILE A 42 -3.39 -12.51 9.98
CA ILE A 42 -2.60 -12.38 8.74
C ILE A 42 -1.20 -12.97 8.91
N ALA A 43 -0.51 -12.63 10.01
CA ALA A 43 0.85 -13.10 10.29
C ALA A 43 0.95 -14.61 10.52
N ASP A 44 -0.10 -15.24 11.06
CA ASP A 44 -0.18 -16.70 11.25
C ASP A 44 -0.14 -17.45 9.91
N GLY A 45 -0.45 -16.78 8.80
CA GLY A 45 -0.27 -17.32 7.45
C GLY A 45 1.16 -17.28 6.94
N THR A 46 2.17 -16.93 7.76
CA THR A 46 3.57 -16.84 7.31
C THR A 46 4.06 -18.13 6.63
N SER A 47 4.88 -17.97 5.59
CA SER A 47 5.50 -19.07 4.84
C SER A 47 6.95 -19.36 5.24
N GLY A 48 7.50 -18.58 6.19
CA GLY A 48 8.90 -18.69 6.59
C GLY A 48 9.14 -18.14 7.99
N ASN A 49 9.89 -17.04 8.07
CA ASN A 49 10.19 -16.40 9.35
C ASN A 49 8.90 -15.89 10.02
N PRO A 50 8.81 -15.93 11.36
CA PRO A 50 7.70 -15.32 12.07
C PRO A 50 7.59 -13.84 11.70
N MET A 51 6.45 -13.45 11.14
CA MET A 51 6.11 -12.05 10.93
C MET A 51 5.61 -11.47 12.25
N LYS A 52 6.17 -10.35 12.70
CA LYS A 52 5.67 -9.60 13.84
C LYS A 52 4.91 -8.37 13.35
N PRO A 53 3.57 -8.33 13.46
CA PRO A 53 2.82 -7.12 13.12
C PRO A 53 3.26 -5.91 13.93
N ILE A 54 3.29 -4.74 13.30
CA ILE A 54 3.60 -3.45 13.94
C ILE A 54 2.35 -2.57 13.98
N LYS A 55 1.70 -2.39 12.82
CA LYS A 55 0.47 -1.62 12.66
C LYS A 55 -0.26 -2.05 11.40
N GLY A 56 -1.56 -1.79 11.35
CA GLY A 56 -2.35 -1.99 10.16
C GLY A 56 -3.45 -0.97 10.00
N ALA A 57 -3.83 -0.76 8.75
CA ALA A 57 -4.96 0.07 8.35
C ALA A 57 -5.62 -0.57 7.14
N ALA A 58 -6.88 -0.26 6.91
CA ALA A 58 -7.61 -0.76 5.76
C ALA A 58 -8.35 0.34 5.01
N ALA A 59 -8.55 0.10 3.72
CA ALA A 59 -9.52 0.81 2.90
C ALA A 59 -10.57 -0.20 2.40
N LYS A 60 -11.78 0.29 2.14
CA LYS A 60 -12.90 -0.54 1.68
C LYS A 60 -13.26 -0.20 0.23
N ASP A 61 -13.64 -1.22 -0.54
CA ASP A 61 -14.30 -1.08 -1.85
C ASP A 61 -15.47 -2.09 -1.93
N GLY A 62 -16.70 -1.57 -1.94
CA GLY A 62 -17.89 -2.42 -1.79
C GLY A 62 -17.89 -3.20 -0.48
N GLU A 63 -17.87 -4.54 -0.55
CA GLU A 63 -17.83 -5.47 0.59
C GLU A 63 -16.42 -6.02 0.88
N LEU A 64 -15.42 -5.55 0.14
CA LEU A 64 -14.04 -5.98 0.25
C LEU A 64 -13.24 -4.96 1.07
N TYR A 65 -12.38 -5.48 1.94
CA TYR A 65 -11.36 -4.72 2.65
C TYR A 65 -9.99 -5.05 2.08
N VAL A 66 -9.21 -4.02 1.78
CA VAL A 66 -7.77 -4.14 1.54
C VAL A 66 -7.05 -3.63 2.77
N ILE A 67 -6.25 -4.51 3.37
CA ILE A 67 -5.53 -4.32 4.61
C ILE A 67 -4.06 -4.10 4.27
N ALA A 68 -3.54 -2.92 4.60
CA ALA A 68 -2.11 -2.67 4.64
C ALA A 68 -1.61 -2.97 6.05
N MET A 69 -0.58 -3.81 6.14
CA MET A 69 0.07 -4.11 7.43
C MET A 69 1.57 -3.90 7.29
N SER A 70 2.12 -3.11 8.22
CA SER A 70 3.55 -3.07 8.46
C SER A 70 3.93 -4.16 9.45
N PHE A 71 4.99 -4.90 9.14
CA PHE A 71 5.47 -6.01 9.96
C PHE A 71 7.00 -6.08 9.92
N ASN A 72 7.59 -6.63 10.98
CA ASN A 72 9.01 -6.94 11.04
C ASN A 72 9.20 -8.45 10.79
N GLU A 73 10.15 -8.81 9.92
CA GLU A 73 10.50 -10.21 9.65
C GLU A 73 11.87 -10.63 10.22
N GLY A 74 12.42 -9.83 11.14
CA GLY A 74 13.68 -10.08 11.84
C GLY A 74 14.83 -9.14 11.44
N HIS A 75 14.74 -8.49 10.29
CA HIS A 75 15.82 -7.63 9.76
C HIS A 75 15.37 -6.22 9.40
N GLU A 76 14.18 -6.08 8.83
CA GLU A 76 13.62 -4.81 8.41
C GLU A 76 12.09 -4.79 8.57
N ASP A 77 11.54 -3.58 8.58
CA ASP A 77 10.11 -3.34 8.59
C ASP A 77 9.62 -3.27 7.14
N LEU A 78 8.73 -4.19 6.79
CA LEU A 78 8.12 -4.27 5.46
C LEU A 78 6.65 -3.86 5.56
N THR A 79 6.04 -3.59 4.40
CA THR A 79 4.61 -3.38 4.27
C THR A 79 4.07 -4.28 3.18
N GLY A 80 3.05 -5.08 3.51
CA GLY A 80 2.31 -5.90 2.56
C GLY A 80 0.86 -5.49 2.45
N LEU A 81 0.17 -6.05 1.45
CA LEU A 81 -1.26 -5.88 1.24
C LEU A 81 -2.00 -7.22 1.25
N TRP A 82 -3.09 -7.27 2.00
CA TRP A 82 -4.01 -8.41 2.05
C TRP A 82 -5.42 -7.97 1.73
N ALA A 83 -6.24 -8.89 1.23
CA ALA A 83 -7.64 -8.70 0.91
C ALA A 83 -8.49 -9.63 1.76
N SER A 84 -9.63 -9.15 2.25
CA SER A 84 -10.60 -9.94 3.01
C SER A 84 -12.00 -9.37 2.87
N GLY A 85 -13.03 -10.21 2.97
CA GLY A 85 -14.43 -9.74 3.10
C GLY A 85 -14.80 -9.30 4.53
N SER A 86 -13.88 -9.39 5.49
CA SER A 86 -14.09 -8.99 6.89
C SER A 86 -12.79 -8.49 7.53
N LEU A 87 -12.91 -7.57 8.49
CA LEU A 87 -11.82 -7.16 9.40
C LEU A 87 -11.76 -8.01 10.67
N GLU A 88 -12.64 -8.99 10.83
CA GLU A 88 -12.63 -9.94 11.93
C GLU A 88 -11.90 -11.23 11.52
N PRO A 89 -11.00 -11.77 12.38
CA PRO A 89 -10.35 -13.06 12.15
C PRO A 89 -11.37 -14.18 11.87
N GLY A 90 -11.18 -14.91 10.77
CA GLY A 90 -12.08 -16.01 10.37
C GLY A 90 -13.44 -15.58 9.81
N GLY A 91 -13.74 -14.27 9.77
CA GLY A 91 -14.98 -13.75 9.17
C GLY A 91 -15.00 -13.83 7.64
N SER A 92 -13.83 -13.95 7.01
CA SER A 92 -13.67 -14.24 5.58
C SER A 92 -12.32 -14.88 5.31
N VAL A 93 -12.10 -15.31 4.07
CA VAL A 93 -10.78 -15.76 3.61
C VAL A 93 -9.85 -14.55 3.56
N ILE A 94 -8.58 -14.75 3.86
CA ILE A 94 -7.52 -13.76 3.68
C ILE A 94 -6.77 -14.11 2.38
N GLY A 95 -6.58 -13.13 1.50
CA GLY A 95 -5.81 -13.28 0.26
C GLY A 95 -4.64 -12.30 0.19
N ALA A 96 -3.54 -12.72 -0.41
CA ALA A 96 -2.38 -11.87 -0.66
C ALA A 96 -2.63 -10.97 -1.89
N ALA A 97 -2.67 -9.65 -1.69
CA ALA A 97 -3.01 -8.66 -2.71
C ALA A 97 -1.79 -8.03 -3.40
N ASP A 98 -0.58 -8.22 -2.85
CA ASP A 98 0.67 -7.77 -3.47
C ASP A 98 1.81 -8.79 -3.40
N GLY A 99 2.96 -8.44 -4.00
CA GLY A 99 4.13 -9.32 -4.06
C GLY A 99 4.75 -9.60 -2.69
N ILE A 100 4.73 -8.63 -1.78
CA ILE A 100 5.27 -8.78 -0.42
C ILE A 100 4.40 -9.77 0.35
N ALA A 101 3.08 -9.59 0.36
CA ALA A 101 2.17 -10.53 1.00
C ALA A 101 2.34 -11.96 0.44
N LYS A 102 2.49 -12.12 -0.88
CA LYS A 102 2.71 -13.43 -1.53
C LYS A 102 4.06 -14.05 -1.17
N GLN A 103 5.10 -13.24 -1.00
CA GLN A 103 6.43 -13.71 -0.67
C GLN A 103 6.51 -14.22 0.77
N PHE A 104 5.85 -13.53 1.71
CA PHE A 104 6.00 -13.80 3.14
C PHE A 104 4.86 -14.62 3.75
N THR A 105 3.80 -14.91 2.99
CA THR A 105 2.67 -15.70 3.49
C THR A 105 2.24 -16.79 2.50
N ASN A 106 1.51 -17.78 3.01
CA ASN A 106 0.87 -18.85 2.25
C ASN A 106 -0.59 -18.54 1.89
N TRP A 107 -1.03 -17.27 2.01
CA TRP A 107 -2.38 -16.87 1.64
C TRP A 107 -2.61 -17.02 0.13
N PRO A 108 -3.81 -17.42 -0.31
CA PRO A 108 -4.14 -17.48 -1.73
C PRO A 108 -4.01 -16.11 -2.41
N ASP A 109 -3.75 -16.12 -3.73
CA ASP A 109 -3.67 -14.88 -4.51
C ASP A 109 -5.04 -14.18 -4.58
N ALA A 110 -5.13 -12.94 -4.11
CA ALA A 110 -6.36 -12.14 -4.16
C ALA A 110 -6.77 -11.78 -5.60
N LYS A 111 -5.83 -11.74 -6.54
CA LYS A 111 -6.12 -11.48 -7.96
C LYS A 111 -6.78 -12.67 -8.65
N GLY A 112 -6.49 -13.89 -8.18
CA GLY A 112 -7.10 -15.13 -8.66
C GLY A 112 -8.39 -15.50 -7.94
N SER A 113 -8.84 -14.67 -7.01
CA SER A 113 -10.04 -14.90 -6.21
C SER A 113 -11.22 -14.04 -6.70
N PRO A 114 -12.44 -14.21 -6.14
CA PRO A 114 -13.59 -13.39 -6.48
C PRO A 114 -13.39 -11.88 -6.27
N TRP A 115 -12.41 -11.48 -5.45
CA TRP A 115 -12.11 -10.08 -5.17
C TRP A 115 -11.36 -9.39 -6.30
N GLN A 116 -10.59 -10.15 -7.09
CA GLN A 116 -9.80 -9.64 -8.24
C GLN A 116 -8.91 -8.43 -7.91
N VAL A 117 -8.39 -8.37 -6.67
CA VAL A 117 -7.61 -7.22 -6.17
C VAL A 117 -6.15 -7.34 -6.55
N SER A 118 -5.56 -6.21 -6.91
CA SER A 118 -4.13 -6.06 -7.15
C SER A 118 -3.54 -4.87 -6.39
N SER A 119 -2.22 -4.87 -6.23
CA SER A 119 -1.46 -3.75 -5.65
C SER A 119 -1.56 -2.44 -6.43
N ALA A 120 -2.07 -2.47 -7.67
CA ALA A 120 -2.22 -1.30 -8.53
C ALA A 120 -3.62 -0.66 -8.42
N ASP A 121 -4.55 -1.31 -7.71
CA ASP A 121 -5.92 -0.83 -7.59
C ASP A 121 -5.98 0.36 -6.63
N LYS A 122 -6.94 1.26 -6.86
CA LYS A 122 -7.09 2.48 -6.03
C LYS A 122 -7.25 2.14 -4.54
N VAL A 123 -8.04 1.13 -4.20
CA VAL A 123 -8.24 0.70 -2.81
C VAL A 123 -6.95 0.20 -2.14
N SER A 124 -6.02 -0.37 -2.91
CA SER A 124 -4.70 -0.77 -2.44
C SER A 124 -3.80 0.43 -2.15
N GLU A 125 -3.85 1.46 -3.00
CA GLU A 125 -3.16 2.73 -2.76
C GLU A 125 -3.73 3.44 -1.52
N ASP A 126 -5.06 3.47 -1.39
CA ASP A 126 -5.76 4.08 -0.28
C ASP A 126 -5.40 3.39 1.05
N ALA A 127 -5.38 2.05 1.09
CA ALA A 127 -4.99 1.29 2.28
C ALA A 127 -3.55 1.61 2.73
N ARG A 128 -2.61 1.74 1.79
CA ARG A 128 -1.23 2.15 2.10
C ARG A 128 -1.16 3.56 2.67
N LYS A 129 -1.92 4.50 2.09
CA LYS A 129 -2.02 5.87 2.62
C LYS A 129 -2.59 5.89 4.04
N CYS A 130 -3.59 5.06 4.30
CA CYS A 130 -4.19 4.94 5.64
C CYS A 130 -3.22 4.41 6.69
N LEU A 131 -2.20 3.63 6.28
CA LEU A 131 -1.21 3.09 7.20
C LEU A 131 -0.29 4.18 7.77
N GLY A 132 -0.07 5.28 7.04
CA GLY A 132 0.82 6.38 7.40
C GLY A 132 2.28 6.07 7.09
#